data_AF-A0A3D5CTT6-F1
#
_entry.id   AF-A0A3D5CTT6-F1
#
_cell.length_a   1.000
_cell.length_b   1.000
_cell.length_c   1.000
_cell.angle_alpha   90.00
_cell.angle_beta   90.00
_cell.angle_gamma   90.00
#
_symmetry.space_group_name_H-M   'P 1'
#
loop_
_entity.id
_entity.type
_entity.pdbx_description
1 polymer ?
#
loop_
_entity_poly.entity_id
_entity_poly.type
_entity_poly.pdbx_seq_one_letter_code
_entity_poly.pdbx_strand_id
1 'polypeptide(L)' 'MVGIILASHGQFAEGILQSGSMIFGEQENVKAVILKPSEGPDDLR' A
#
# COMPACT_ATOMS: atom_id res chain seq x y z
N MET A 1 -5.46 -6.71 -16.98
CA MET A 1 -4.74 -5.63 -16.29
C MET A 1 -3.93 -6.25 -15.15
N VAL A 2 -2.76 -5.72 -14.80
CA VAL A 2 -1.92 -6.26 -13.70
C VAL A 2 -2.30 -5.54 -12.40
N GLY A 3 -2.45 -6.29 -11.31
CA GLY A 3 -2.64 -5.73 -9.97
C GLY A 3 -1.30 -5.39 -9.31
N ILE A 4 -1.25 -4.29 -8.56
CA ILE A 4 -0.03 -3.84 -7.86
C ILE A 4 -0.33 -3.75 -6.35
N ILE A 5 0.54 -4.36 -5.54
CA ILE A 5 0.53 -4.22 -4.09
C ILE A 5 1.77 -3.45 -3.64
N LEU A 6 1.56 -2.34 -2.94
CA LEU A 6 2.61 -1.58 -2.26
C LEU A 6 2.66 -2.04 -0.81
N ALA A 7 3.77 -2.65 -0.39
CA ALA A 7 3.94 -3.14 0.98
C ALA A 7 5.11 -2.43 1.66
N SER A 8 4.91 -1.95 2.89
CA SER A 8 5.98 -1.32 3.68
C SER A 8 5.76 -1.44 5.19
N HIS A 9 6.81 -1.23 5.97
CA HIS A 9 6.68 -0.93 7.39
C HIS A 9 6.09 0.48 7.58
N GLY A 10 5.18 0.65 8.53
CA GLY A 10 4.53 1.93 8.78
C GLY A 10 3.80 2.49 7.55
N GLN A 11 3.56 3.81 7.51
CA GLN A 11 2.65 4.43 6.53
C GLN A 11 3.26 4.77 5.16
N PHE A 12 4.44 4.23 4.83
CA PHE A 12 5.14 4.63 3.61
C PHE A 12 4.36 4.25 2.34
N ALA A 13 3.85 3.02 2.25
CA ALA A 13 3.05 2.55 1.12
C ALA A 13 1.75 3.36 0.92
N GLU A 14 1.10 3.76 2.01
CA GLU A 14 -0.07 4.65 1.96
C GLU A 14 0.32 6.03 1.41
N GLY A 15 1.44 6.59 1.86
CA GLY A 15 1.96 7.86 1.34
C GLY A 15 2.32 7.81 -0.14
N ILE A 16 2.86 6.68 -0.62
CA ILE A 16 3.12 6.47 -2.06
C ILE A 16 1.80 6.36 -2.84
N LEU A 17 0.82 5.61 -2.35
CA LEU A 17 -0.49 5.51 -3.00
C LEU A 17 -1.18 6.88 -3.06
N GLN A 18 -1.16 7.64 -1.97
CA GLN A 18 -1.69 9.01 -1.93
C GLN A 18 -1.00 9.90 -2.96
N SER A 19 0.34 9.88 -2.99
CA SER A 19 1.13 10.66 -3.95
C SER A 19 0.80 10.28 -5.40
N GLY A 20 0.70 8.98 -5.68
CA GLY A 20 0.30 8.46 -6.98
C GLY A 20 -1.11 8.93 -7.37
N SER A 21 -2.07 8.87 -6.45
CA SER A 21 -3.44 9.33 -6.68
C SER A 21 -3.52 10.83 -6.96
N MET A 22 -2.71 11.65 -6.30
CA MET A 22 -2.66 13.10 -6.58
C MET A 22 -2.13 13.41 -7.99
N ILE A 23 -1.19 12.63 -8.50
CA ILE A 23 -0.54 12.88 -9.79
C ILE A 23 -1.33 12.26 -10.95
N PHE A 24 -1.85 11.05 -10.75
CA PHE A 24 -2.41 10.22 -11.82
C PHE A 24 -3.91 9.93 -11.66
N GLY A 25 -4.56 10.49 -10.63
CA GLY A 25 -5.93 10.14 -10.26
C GLY A 25 -6.01 8.78 -9.55
N GLU A 26 -7.21 8.40 -9.11
CA GLU A 26 -7.41 7.13 -8.42
C GLU A 26 -6.99 5.93 -9.28
N GLN A 27 -6.31 4.97 -8.65
CA GLN A 27 -5.78 3.78 -9.30
C GLN A 27 -6.57 2.54 -8.87
N GLU A 28 -7.47 2.04 -9.72
CA GLU A 28 -8.41 0.94 -9.38
C GLU A 28 -7.71 -0.37 -8.97
N ASN A 29 -6.55 -0.68 -9.56
CA ASN A 29 -5.82 -1.94 -9.37
C ASN A 29 -4.55 -1.80 -8.52
N VAL A 30 -4.49 -0.79 -7.65
CA VAL A 30 -3.36 -0.55 -6.75
C VAL A 30 -3.85 -0.52 -5.30
N LYS A 31 -3.20 -1.28 -4.42
CA LYS A 31 -3.48 -1.28 -2.97
C LYS A 31 -2.20 -1.08 -2.17
N ALA A 32 -2.32 -0.35 -1.07
CA ALA A 32 -1.27 -0.22 -0.06
C ALA A 32 -1.58 -1.14 1.12
N VAL A 33 -0.57 -1.86 1.60
CA VAL A 33 -0.61 -2.71 2.78
C VAL A 33 0.55 -2.31 3.69
N ILE A 34 0.27 -2.14 4.97
CA ILE A 34 1.28 -1.70 5.94
C ILE A 34 1.46 -2.76 7.03
N LEU A 35 2.69 -2.92 7.50
CA LEU A 35 3.00 -3.70 8.70
C LEU A 35 3.16 -2.75 9.88
N LYS A 36 2.27 -2.89 10.88
CA LYS A 36 2.36 -2.17 12.16
C LYS A 36 3.31 -2.89 13.12
N PRO A 37 3.90 -2.18 14.10
CA PRO A 37 4.79 -2.81 15.10
C PRO A 37 4.17 -3.96 15.91
N SER A 38 2.84 -3.99 16.03
CA SER A 38 2.09 -5.03 16.75
C SER A 38 1.74 -6.25 15.90
N GLU A 39 1.95 -6.17 14.59
CA GLU A 39 1.58 -7.21 13.63
C GLU A 39 2.80 -8.09 13.34
N GLY A 40 2.57 -9.38 13.12
CA GLY A 40 3.56 -10.37 12.69
C GLY A 40 3.31 -10.84 11.25
N PRO A 41 4.15 -11.76 10.74
CA PRO A 41 4.01 -12.29 9.38
C PRO A 41 2.66 -12.98 9.10
N ASP A 42 2.03 -13.53 10.13
CA ASP A 42 0.75 -14.21 10.01
C ASP A 42 -0.42 -13.23 9.75
N ASP A 43 -0.27 -11.97 10.15
CA ASP A 43 -1.26 -10.90 9.95
C ASP A 43 -1.25 -10.32 8.51
N LEU A 44 -0.27 -10.73 7.68
CA LEU A 44 -0.07 -10.26 6.30
C LEU A 44 -0.29 -11.35 5.23
N ARG A 45 -0.75 -12.54 5.62
CA ARG A 45 -0.98 -13.66 4.69
C ARG A 45 -2.13 -13.44 3.70
#